data_AF-A0A7X5HWF0-F1
#
_entry.id   AF-A0A7X5HWF0-F1
#
_cell.length_a   1.000
_cell.length_b   1.000
_cell.length_c   1.000
_cell.angle_alpha   90.00
_cell.angle_beta   90.00
_cell.angle_gamma   90.00
#
_symmetry.space_group_name_H-M   'P 1'
#
loop_
_entity.id
_entity.type
_entity.pdbx_description
1 polymer ?
#
loop_
_entity_poly.entity_id
_entity_poly.type
_entity_poly.pdbx_seq_one_letter_code
_entity_poly.pdbx_strand_id
1 'polypeptide(L)'
;MQYIIILENEIIVDNKLSKINKTHKIKLTENEFKQVGDKKIVSLTDSDWQFVQDKAKLSSLALDKLFRKKDPLKPIILTNLLITLAVLLQGCMGGGA
;
A
#
# COMPACT_ATOMS: atom_id res chain seq x y z
N MET A 1 7.84 7.24 -17.94
CA MET A 1 7.53 7.69 -16.56
C MET A 1 8.56 7.16 -15.57
N GLN A 2 9.49 8.02 -15.16
CA GLN A 2 10.52 7.74 -14.14
C GLN A 2 10.17 8.42 -12.82
N TYR A 3 10.46 7.74 -11.70
CA TYR A 3 10.36 8.27 -10.35
C TYR A 3 11.75 8.65 -9.84
N ILE A 4 11.88 9.87 -9.35
CA ILE A 4 13.13 10.45 -8.85
C ILE A 4 12.87 10.93 -7.43
N ILE A 5 13.70 10.50 -6.50
CA ILE A 5 13.71 10.94 -5.11
C ILE A 5 15.04 11.64 -4.89
N ILE A 6 14.98 12.89 -4.46
CA ILE A 6 16.14 13.71 -4.14
C ILE A 6 16.22 13.77 -2.62
N LEU A 7 17.25 13.16 -2.05
CA LEU A 7 17.62 13.31 -0.65
C LEU A 7 18.78 14.31 -0.55
N GLU A 8 19.04 14.79 0.67
CA GLU A 8 20.18 15.70 0.91
C GLU A 8 21.52 15.04 0.57
N ASN A 9 21.63 13.73 0.77
CA ASN A 9 22.88 12.99 0.61
C ASN A 9 22.92 12.04 -0.61
N GLU A 10 21.78 11.75 -1.25
CA GLU A 10 21.70 10.81 -2.37
C GLU A 10 20.50 11.08 -3.30
N ILE A 11 20.58 10.57 -4.54
CA ILE A 11 19.48 10.66 -5.51
C ILE A 11 19.10 9.24 -5.93
N ILE A 12 17.84 8.88 -5.71
CA ILE A 12 17.31 7.56 -6.04
C ILE A 12 16.42 7.69 -7.27
N VAL A 13 16.71 6.91 -8.32
CA VAL A 13 15.95 6.91 -9.58
C VAL A 13 15.51 5.50 -9.92
N ASP A 14 14.22 5.31 -10.18
CA ASP A 14 13.70 4.04 -10.70
C ASP A 14 12.48 4.25 -11.60
N ASN A 15 12.15 3.26 -12.43
CA ASN A 15 10.97 3.29 -13.29
C ASN A 15 9.68 2.90 -12.55
N LYS A 16 9.77 2.29 -11.36
CA LYS A 16 8.60 1.84 -10.58
C LYS A 16 8.68 2.28 -9.12
N LEU A 17 7.72 3.10 -8.69
CA LEU A 17 7.57 3.51 -7.29
C LEU A 17 7.52 2.33 -6.30
N SER A 18 6.80 1.27 -6.66
CA SER A 18 6.71 0.05 -5.82
C SER A 18 8.07 -0.60 -5.57
N LYS A 19 9.00 -0.50 -6.52
CA LYS A 19 10.34 -1.08 -6.38
C LYS A 19 11.18 -0.27 -5.40
N ILE A 20 11.09 1.06 -5.47
CA ILE A 20 11.75 1.97 -4.52
C ILE A 20 11.20 1.74 -3.11
N ASN A 21 9.86 1.73 -2.96
CA ASN A 21 9.20 1.50 -1.67
C ASN A 21 9.63 0.18 -1.01
N LYS A 22 9.74 -0.90 -1.79
CA LYS A 22 10.21 -2.20 -1.29
C LYS A 22 11.70 -2.23 -0.96
N THR A 23 12.53 -1.65 -1.83
CA THR A 23 14.00 -1.70 -1.70
C THR A 23 14.47 -0.89 -0.50
N HIS A 24 13.91 0.31 -0.31
CA HIS A 24 14.30 1.21 0.78
C HIS A 24 13.38 1.12 2.00
N LYS A 25 12.41 0.20 2.01
CA LYS A 25 11.41 0.05 3.09
C LYS A 25 10.72 1.38 3.44
N ILE A 26 10.37 2.16 2.43
CA ILE A 26 9.68 3.44 2.55
C ILE A 26 8.25 3.34 2.05
N LYS A 27 7.38 4.23 2.51
CA LYS A 27 5.98 4.31 2.07
C LYS A 27 5.67 5.68 1.46
N LEU A 28 6.08 5.86 0.22
CA LEU A 28 5.72 7.01 -0.61
C LEU A 28 4.53 6.69 -1.52
N THR A 29 3.67 7.68 -1.72
CA THR A 29 2.48 7.60 -2.57
C THR A 29 2.66 8.50 -3.78
N GLU A 30 2.01 8.21 -4.90
CA GLU A 30 2.16 9.01 -6.13
C GLU A 30 1.77 10.49 -5.95
N ASN A 31 0.90 10.81 -4.99
CA ASN A 31 0.52 12.19 -4.65
C ASN A 31 1.66 13.01 -4.01
N GLU A 32 2.65 12.34 -3.42
CA GLU A 32 3.82 13.00 -2.82
C GLU A 32 4.83 13.44 -3.90
N PHE A 33 4.68 12.95 -5.13
CA PHE A 33 5.57 13.30 -6.22
C PHE A 33 4.99 14.46 -7.02
N LYS A 34 5.82 15.47 -7.27
CA LYS A 34 5.52 16.51 -8.24
C LYS A 34 5.79 15.98 -9.64
N GLN A 35 4.79 16.07 -10.51
CA GLN A 35 4.97 15.75 -11.92
C GLN A 35 5.68 16.90 -12.62
N VAL A 36 6.84 16.63 -13.20
CA VAL A 36 7.64 17.55 -13.98
C VAL A 36 7.88 16.89 -15.34
N GLY A 37 7.01 17.20 -16.31
CA GLY A 37 7.00 16.55 -17.62
C GLY A 37 6.69 15.04 -17.50
N ASP A 38 7.51 14.20 -18.12
CA ASP A 38 7.38 12.73 -18.04
C ASP A 38 7.99 12.12 -16.75
N LYS A 39 8.52 12.97 -15.86
CA LYS A 39 9.20 12.55 -14.62
C LYS A 39 8.38 12.93 -13.39
N LYS A 40 8.40 12.06 -12.39
CA LYS A 40 7.80 12.30 -11.07
C LYS A 40 8.93 12.50 -10.06
N ILE A 41 9.02 13.68 -9.47
CA ILE A 41 10.14 14.09 -8.62
C ILE A 41 9.60 14.42 -7.22
N VAL A 42 10.26 13.91 -6.18
CA VAL A 42 10.03 14.31 -4.80
C VAL A 42 11.36 14.67 -4.16
N SER A 43 11.39 15.76 -3.41
CA SER A 43 12.53 16.12 -2.56
C SER A 43 12.15 15.79 -1.13
N LEU A 44 12.98 15.02 -0.44
CA LEU A 44 12.77 14.64 0.95
C LEU A 44 14.00 15.06 1.76
N THR A 45 13.77 15.67 2.91
CA THR A 45 14.83 15.86 3.91
C THR A 45 15.12 14.55 4.63
N ASP A 46 16.22 14.47 5.37
CA ASP A 46 16.53 13.29 6.21
C ASP A 46 15.40 12.98 7.21
N SER A 47 14.76 14.02 7.74
CA SER A 47 13.61 13.87 8.66
C SER A 47 12.37 13.31 7.96
N ASP A 48 12.05 13.78 6.76
CA ASP A 48 10.96 13.24 5.95
C ASP A 48 11.24 11.79 5.53
N TRP A 49 12.49 11.49 5.19
CA TRP A 49 12.93 10.15 4.83
C TRP A 49 12.74 9.16 5.99
N GLN A 50 13.13 9.56 7.20
CA GLN A 50 12.91 8.75 8.39
C GLN A 50 11.42 8.58 8.68
N PHE A 51 10.60 9.63 8.49
CA PHE A 51 9.15 9.56 8.66
C PHE A 51 8.50 8.54 7.71
N VAL A 52 8.87 8.53 6.42
CA VAL A 52 8.31 7.56 5.45
C VAL A 52 8.78 6.14 5.71
N GLN A 53 9.97 5.95 6.29
CA GLN A 53 10.44 4.65 6.79
C GLN A 53 9.64 4.19 8.01
N ASP A 54 9.45 5.05 9.01
CA ASP A 54 8.68 4.73 10.22
C ASP A 54 7.22 4.40 9.89
N LYS A 55 6.60 5.14 8.96
CA LYS A 55 5.25 4.84 8.45
C LYS A 55 5.18 3.46 7.79
N ALA A 56 6.21 3.06 7.05
CA ALA A 56 6.31 1.73 6.44
C ALA A 56 6.47 0.63 7.50
N LYS A 57 7.36 0.85 8.49
CA LYS A 57 7.56 -0.07 9.61
C LYS A 57 6.29 -0.24 10.44
N LEU A 58 5.59 0.84 10.79
CA LEU A 58 4.33 0.81 11.52
C LEU A 58 3.24 0.07 10.75
N SER A 59 3.13 0.30 9.43
CA SER A 59 2.20 -0.45 8.58
C SER A 59 2.54 -1.94 8.56
N SER A 60 3.83 -2.28 8.45
CA SER A 60 4.29 -3.67 8.47
C SER A 60 4.04 -4.33 9.83
N LEU A 61 4.26 -3.62 10.93
CA LEU A 61 4.03 -4.11 12.30
C LEU A 61 2.54 -4.29 12.57
N ALA A 62 1.69 -3.38 12.08
CA ALA A 62 0.24 -3.49 12.19
C ALA A 62 -0.29 -4.66 11.37
N LEU A 63 0.19 -4.86 10.14
CA LEU A 63 -0.13 -6.04 9.34
C LEU A 63 0.35 -7.32 10.02
N ASP A 64 1.60 -7.34 10.52
CA ASP A 64 2.14 -8.50 11.23
C ASP A 64 1.32 -8.82 12.49
N LYS A 65 0.92 -7.81 13.27
CA LYS A 65 0.01 -7.98 14.42
C LYS A 65 -1.40 -8.42 13.99
N LEU A 66 -1.93 -7.93 12.89
CA LEU A 66 -3.23 -8.36 12.36
C LEU A 66 -3.21 -9.80 11.82
N PHE A 67 -2.09 -10.23 11.23
CA PHE A 67 -1.86 -11.60 10.74
C PHE A 67 -1.47 -12.57 11.87
N ARG A 68 -0.74 -12.13 12.89
CA ARG A 68 -0.42 -12.92 14.09
C ARG A 68 -1.62 -13.14 15.00
N LYS A 69 -2.59 -12.21 15.01
CA LYS A 69 -3.91 -12.48 15.60
C LYS A 69 -4.66 -13.47 14.71
N LYS A 70 -4.26 -14.74 14.81
CA LYS A 70 -5.13 -15.91 14.62
C LYS A 70 -6.24 -15.82 15.66
N ASP A 71 -7.12 -14.84 15.53
CA ASP A 71 -8.46 -14.96 16.06
C ASP A 71 -9.11 -16.03 15.17
N PRO A 72 -9.40 -17.25 15.67
CA PRO A 72 -9.95 -18.35 14.86
C PRO A 72 -11.30 -17.99 14.22
N LEU A 73 -11.91 -16.89 14.65
CA LEU A 73 -13.16 -16.33 14.16
C LEU A 73 -13.02 -15.48 12.89
N LYS A 74 -11.84 -14.94 12.57
CA LYS A 74 -11.63 -14.10 11.38
C LYS A 74 -11.85 -14.82 10.05
N PRO A 75 -11.30 -16.03 9.80
CA PRO A 75 -11.62 -16.76 8.58
C PRO A 75 -13.10 -17.13 8.51
N ILE A 76 -13.74 -17.41 9.66
CA ILE A 76 -15.17 -17.75 9.73
C ILE A 76 -16.04 -16.56 9.30
N ILE A 77 -15.74 -15.34 9.79
CA ILE A 77 -16.45 -14.11 9.41
C ILE A 77 -16.22 -13.80 7.92
N LEU A 78 -14.99 -13.96 7.42
CA LEU A 78 -14.67 -13.70 6.02
C LEU A 78 -15.35 -14.72 5.09
N THR A 79 -15.38 -16.00 5.46
CA THR A 79 -16.11 -17.04 4.73
C THR A 79 -17.61 -16.78 4.74
N ASN A 80 -18.19 -16.40 5.89
CA ASN A 80 -19.61 -16.08 5.97
C ASN A 80 -19.97 -14.86 5.11
N LEU A 81 -19.13 -13.81 5.12
CA LEU A 81 -19.32 -12.62 4.28
C LEU A 81 -19.28 -12.98 2.78
N LEU A 82 -18.35 -13.84 2.36
CA LEU A 82 -18.26 -14.32 0.98
C LEU A 82 -19.46 -15.18 0.57
N ILE A 83 -19.99 -16.02 1.46
CA ILE A 83 -21.20 -16.82 1.22
C ILE A 83 -22.41 -15.89 1.09
N THR A 84 -22.60 -14.94 2.01
CA THR A 84 -23.69 -13.95 1.91
C THR A 84 -23.61 -13.14 0.63
N LEU A 85 -22.40 -12.75 0.21
CA LEU A 85 -22.19 -12.03 -1.05
C LEU A 85 -22.51 -12.90 -2.27
N ALA A 86 -22.10 -14.18 -2.27
CA ALA A 86 -22.44 -15.12 -3.33
C ALA A 86 -23.95 -15.37 -3.44
N VAL A 87 -24.64 -15.54 -2.30
CA VAL A 87 -26.10 -15.71 -2.24
C VAL A 87 -26.82 -14.44 -2.72
N LEU A 88 -26.32 -13.26 -2.37
CA LEU A 88 -26.87 -12.00 -2.87
C LEU A 88 -26.69 -11.86 -4.39
N LEU A 89 -25.53 -12.24 -4.93
CA LEU A 89 -25.28 -12.19 -6.38
C LEU A 89 -26.12 -13.22 -7.15
N GLN A 90 -26.29 -14.44 -6.63
CA GLN A 90 -27.18 -15.43 -7.23
C GLN A 90 -28.67 -15.09 -7.05
N GLY A 91 -29.05 -14.56 -5.89
CA GLY A 91 -30.42 -14.13 -5.59
C GLY A 91 -30.84 -12.90 -6.40
N CYS A 92 -29.91 -11.99 -6.69
CA CYS A 92 -30.16 -10.83 -7.55
C CYS A 92 -30.32 -11.23 -9.04
N MET A 93 -29.81 -12.39 -9.46
CA MET A 93 -30.03 -12.97 -10.79
C MET A 93 -31.15 -14.03 -10.84
N GLY A 94 -31.69 -14.45 -9.69
CA GLY A 94 -32.72 -15.51 -9.55
C GLY A 94 -34.11 -15.04 -9.12
N GLY A 95 -34.30 -13.74 -8.84
CA GLY A 95 -35.61 -13.14 -8.56
C GLY A 95 -36.38 -12.79 -9.82
N GLY A 96 -36.70 -13.80 -10.62
CA GLY A 96 -37.48 -13.69 -11.85
C GLY A 96 -38.33 -14.95 -12.03
N ALA A 97 -39.26 -15.17 -11.10
CA ALA A 97 -40.44 -16.02 -11.25
C ALA A 97 -41.48 -15.60 -10.21
#